data_AF-A0A953YQK1-F1
#
_entry.id   AF-A0A953YQK1-F1
#
_cell.length_a   1.000
_cell.length_b   1.000
_cell.length_c   1.000
_cell.angle_alpha   90.00
_cell.angle_beta   90.00
_cell.angle_gamma   90.00
#
_symmetry.space_group_name_H-M   'P 1'
#
loop_
_entity.id
_entity.type
_entity.pdbx_description
1 polymer ?
#
loop_
_entity_poly.entity_id
_entity_poly.type
_entity_poly.pdbx_seq_one_letter_code
_entity_poly.pdbx_strand_id
1 'polypeptide(L)'
;MDAVLLRTIHLGEQEGRLYDVTSLASVTAMTVPTTARRVSDLIERGVINRYRDGRSYRLALTEESTQRLTDSFERWVGKARGLFTEVEPPAVATEPPPATLSRAAM
;
A
#
# COMPACT_ATOMS: atom_id res chain seq x y z
N MET A 1 -2.66 11.34 4.91
CA MET A 1 -4.05 11.14 4.45
C MET A 1 -4.12 11.14 2.93
N ASP A 2 -3.62 12.17 2.25
CA ASP A 2 -3.55 12.22 0.77
C ASP A 2 -2.90 10.98 0.16
N ALA A 3 -1.80 10.47 0.75
CA ALA A 3 -1.14 9.24 0.30
C ALA A 3 -2.08 8.02 0.26
N VAL A 4 -3.03 7.91 1.20
CA VAL A 4 -4.02 6.82 1.22
C VAL A 4 -5.00 6.98 0.07
N LEU A 5 -5.56 8.19 -0.13
CA LEU A 5 -6.46 8.49 -1.25
C LEU A 5 -5.78 8.19 -2.60
N LEU A 6 -4.56 8.68 -2.80
CA LEU A 6 -3.81 8.48 -4.05
C LEU A 6 -3.49 7.01 -4.28
N ARG A 7 -3.09 6.27 -3.23
CA ARG A 7 -2.83 4.83 -3.35
C ARG A 7 -4.09 4.03 -3.66
N THR A 8 -5.22 4.36 -3.02
CA THR A 8 -6.50 3.72 -3.30
C THR A 8 -6.96 3.97 -4.73
N ILE A 9 -6.88 5.21 -5.22
CA ILE A 9 -7.19 5.54 -6.62
C ILE A 9 -6.30 4.74 -7.56
N HIS A 10 -4.99 4.73 -7.31
CA HIS A 10 -4.03 3.99 -8.15
C HIS A 10 -4.30 2.48 -8.20
N LEU A 11 -4.64 1.87 -7.06
CA LEU A 11 -5.03 0.45 -7.02
C LEU A 11 -6.30 0.20 -7.84
N GLY A 12 -7.30 1.08 -7.72
CA GLY A 12 -8.51 1.00 -8.52
C GLY A 12 -8.22 1.07 -10.02
N GLU A 13 -7.32 1.95 -10.46
CA GLU A 13 -6.88 2.01 -11.86
C GLU A 13 -6.25 0.69 -12.33
N GLN A 14 -5.39 0.08 -11.51
CA GLN A 14 -4.76 -1.21 -11.84
C GLN A 14 -5.76 -2.37 -11.90
N GLU A 15 -6.85 -2.30 -11.13
CA GLU A 15 -7.92 -3.30 -11.10
C GLU A 15 -9.03 -3.00 -12.14
N GLY A 16 -8.90 -1.93 -12.94
CA GLY A 16 -9.94 -1.52 -13.89
C GLY A 16 -11.21 -0.99 -13.21
N ARG A 17 -11.12 -0.57 -11.96
CA ARG A 17 -12.24 -0.09 -11.13
C ARG A 17 -11.98 1.33 -10.64
N LEU A 18 -12.64 2.27 -11.30
CA LEU A 18 -12.46 3.70 -11.02
C LEU A 18 -13.44 4.20 -9.97
N TYR A 19 -12.94 5.02 -9.04
CA TYR A 19 -13.73 5.54 -7.93
C TYR A 19 -14.41 6.86 -8.28
N ASP A 20 -15.63 7.04 -7.78
CA ASP A 20 -16.22 8.36 -7.56
C ASP A 20 -15.95 8.81 -6.11
N VAL A 21 -16.31 10.06 -5.77
CA VAL A 21 -16.05 10.62 -4.43
C VAL A 21 -16.75 9.80 -3.32
N THR A 22 -17.95 9.28 -3.57
CA THR A 22 -18.74 8.54 -2.58
C THR A 22 -18.14 7.18 -2.29
N SER A 23 -17.78 6.44 -3.34
CA SER A 23 -17.12 5.14 -3.24
C SER A 23 -15.72 5.26 -2.66
N LEU A 24 -14.97 6.31 -3.00
CA LEU A 24 -13.67 6.59 -2.41
C LEU A 24 -13.78 6.88 -0.91
N ALA A 25 -14.78 7.69 -0.50
CA ALA A 25 -15.04 7.99 0.90
C ALA A 25 -15.32 6.71 1.71
N SER A 26 -16.16 5.82 1.14
CA SER A 26 -16.47 4.52 1.75
C SER A 26 -15.22 3.65 1.95
N VAL A 27 -14.41 3.47 0.91
CA VAL A 27 -13.22 2.61 0.96
C VAL A 27 -12.12 3.17 1.87
N THR A 28 -12.00 4.50 1.96
CA THR A 28 -10.99 5.15 2.82
C THR A 28 -11.49 5.42 4.25
N ALA A 29 -12.71 4.97 4.59
CA ALA A 29 -13.37 5.25 5.87
C ALA A 29 -13.42 6.74 6.22
N MET A 30 -13.54 7.60 5.20
CA MET A 30 -13.65 9.05 5.33
C MET A 30 -15.09 9.51 5.11
N THR A 31 -15.46 10.68 5.67
CA THR A 31 -16.76 11.28 5.34
C THR A 31 -16.74 11.83 3.91
N VAL A 32 -17.90 11.80 3.24
CA VAL A 32 -18.06 12.34 1.88
C VAL A 32 -17.60 13.81 1.78
N PRO A 33 -17.96 14.72 2.71
CA PRO A 33 -17.49 16.11 2.65
C PRO A 33 -15.97 16.24 2.76
N THR A 34 -15.34 15.44 3.63
CA THR A 34 -13.88 15.47 3.78
C THR A 34 -13.19 14.96 2.52
N THR A 35 -13.71 13.89 1.94
CA THR A 35 -13.20 13.31 0.69
C THR A 35 -13.36 14.27 -0.47
N ALA A 36 -14.55 14.88 -0.62
CA ALA A 36 -14.82 15.86 -1.67
C ALA A 36 -13.86 17.04 -1.62
N ARG A 37 -13.64 17.62 -0.43
CA ARG A 37 -12.68 18.72 -0.25
C ARG A 37 -11.27 18.31 -0.65
N ARG A 38 -10.79 17.18 -0.15
CA ARG A 38 -9.44 16.68 -0.47
C ARG A 38 -9.26 16.38 -1.95
N VAL A 39 -10.28 15.79 -2.59
CA VAL A 39 -10.26 15.52 -4.02
C VAL A 39 -10.23 16.83 -4.82
N SER A 40 -10.99 17.85 -4.43
CA SER A 40 -10.92 19.18 -5.06
C SER A 40 -9.51 19.75 -4.97
N ASP A 41 -8.90 19.75 -3.78
CA ASP A 41 -7.53 20.25 -3.56
C ASP A 41 -6.52 19.49 -4.45
N LEU A 42 -6.68 18.18 -4.61
CA LEU A 42 -5.80 17.33 -5.43
C LEU A 42 -6.01 17.53 -6.93
N ILE A 43 -7.24 17.83 -7.37
CA ILE A 43 -7.54 18.21 -8.76
C ILE A 43 -6.92 19.57 -9.08
N GLU A 44 -7.09 20.57 -8.20
CA GLU A 44 -6.52 21.91 -8.36
C GLU A 44 -4.99 21.88 -8.44
N ARG A 45 -4.36 20.95 -7.73
CA ARG A 45 -2.91 20.71 -7.75
C ARG A 45 -2.43 19.89 -8.95
N GLY A 46 -3.33 19.45 -9.84
CA GLY A 46 -2.98 18.63 -11.01
C GLY A 46 -2.52 17.21 -10.64
N VAL A 47 -2.94 16.67 -9.49
CA VAL A 47 -2.57 15.32 -9.06
C VAL A 47 -3.56 14.28 -9.56
N ILE A 48 -4.84 14.65 -9.61
CA ILE A 48 -5.97 13.79 -9.99
C ILE A 48 -6.69 14.41 -11.20
N ASN A 49 -7.00 13.57 -12.18
CA ASN A 49 -7.94 13.86 -13.25
C ASN A 49 -9.37 13.45 -12.85
N ARG A 50 -10.34 14.25 -13.28
CA ARG A 50 -11.77 13.89 -13.22
C ARG A 50 -12.29 13.69 -14.65
N TYR A 51 -12.97 12.59 -14.89
CA TYR A 51 -13.64 12.31 -16.17
C TYR A 51 -15.09 11.93 -15.93
N ARG A 52 -15.92 12.28 -16.90
CA ARG A 52 -17.36 12.03 -16.84
C ARG A 52 -17.63 10.61 -17.30
N ASP A 53 -18.36 9.86 -16.49
CA ASP A 53 -18.80 8.48 -16.75
C ASP A 53 -20.31 8.43 -16.54
N GLY A 54 -21.06 8.60 -17.64
CA GLY A 54 -22.52 8.75 -17.61
C GLY A 54 -22.98 9.92 -16.73
N ARG A 55 -23.64 9.60 -15.62
CA ARG A 55 -24.15 10.59 -14.65
C ARG A 55 -23.18 10.92 -13.52
N SER A 56 -22.06 10.20 -13.43
CA SER A 56 -21.08 10.33 -12.35
C SER A 56 -19.74 10.84 -12.86
N TYR A 57 -18.90 11.27 -11.93
CA TYR A 57 -17.50 11.56 -12.20
C TYR A 57 -16.62 10.48 -11.58
N ARG A 58 -15.60 10.11 -12.32
CA ARG A 58 -14.60 9.13 -11.91
C ARG A 58 -13.26 9.83 -11.77
N LEU A 59 -12.45 9.31 -10.87
CA LEU A 59 -11.15 9.85 -10.47
C LEU A 59 -10.04 8.94 -11.00
N ALA A 60 -8.99 9.54 -11.54
CA ALA A 60 -7.79 8.86 -12.02
C ALA A 60 -6.58 9.70 -11.62
N LEU A 61 -5.43 9.08 -11.42
CA LEU A 61 -4.20 9.85 -11.28
C LEU A 61 -3.79 10.43 -12.64
N THR A 62 -3.12 11.57 -12.62
CA THR A 62 -2.33 11.98 -13.79
C THR A 62 -1.18 11.00 -13.99
N GLU A 63 -0.70 10.84 -15.22
CA GLU A 63 0.48 10.01 -15.53
C GLU A 63 1.71 10.40 -14.68
N GLU A 64 1.97 11.70 -14.55
CA GLU A 64 3.05 12.22 -13.70
C GLU A 64 2.89 11.79 -12.23
N SER A 65 1.68 11.89 -11.68
CA SER A 65 1.41 11.49 -10.30
C SER A 65 1.50 9.98 -10.10
N THR A 66 1.11 9.19 -11.09
CA THR A 66 1.31 7.73 -11.10
C THR A 66 2.78 7.38 -11.02
N GLN A 67 3.62 8.00 -11.87
CA GLN A 67 5.06 7.75 -11.85
C GLN A 67 5.66 8.13 -10.49
N ARG A 68 5.35 9.33 -9.99
CA ARG A 68 5.84 9.81 -8.68
C ARG A 68 5.42 8.90 -7.53
N LEU A 69 4.20 8.35 -7.57
CA LEU A 69 3.69 7.43 -6.56
C LEU A 69 4.47 6.11 -6.60
N THR A 70 4.69 5.55 -7.79
CA THR A 70 5.48 4.33 -8.00
C THR A 70 6.91 4.50 -7.51
N ASP A 71 7.61 5.56 -7.92
CA ASP A 71 8.98 5.85 -7.49
C ASP A 71 9.09 6.01 -5.97
N SER A 72 8.07 6.61 -5.35
CA SER A 72 8.01 6.78 -3.90
C SER A 72 7.77 5.46 -3.18
N PHE A 73 6.93 4.60 -3.74
CA PHE A 73 6.68 3.26 -3.21
C PHE A 73 7.92 2.38 -3.31
N GLU A 74 8.59 2.35 -4.47
CA GLU A 74 9.83 1.58 -4.66
C GLU A 74 10.94 2.03 -3.70
N ARG A 75 11.10 3.35 -3.51
CA ARG A 75 12.05 3.88 -2.51
C ARG A 75 11.69 3.42 -1.09
N TRP A 76 10.41 3.41 -0.73
CA TRP A 76 9.96 2.91 0.57
C TRP A 76 10.21 1.41 0.74
N VAL A 77 9.92 0.61 -0.27
CA VAL A 77 10.20 -0.84 -0.28
C VAL A 77 11.70 -1.11 -0.16
N GLY A 78 12.53 -0.35 -0.88
CA GLY A 78 13.99 -0.44 -0.79
C GLY A 78 14.50 -0.18 0.64
N LYS A 79 13.99 0.88 1.28
CA LYS A 79 14.32 1.18 2.69
C LYS A 79 13.85 0.06 3.63
N ALA A 80 12.64 -0.44 3.46
CA ALA A 80 12.10 -1.51 4.28
C ALA A 80 12.95 -2.79 4.18
N ARG A 81 13.35 -3.19 2.97
CA ARG A 81 14.24 -4.34 2.74
C ARG A 81 15.58 -4.20 3.46
N GLY A 82 16.16 -3.00 3.45
CA GLY A 82 17.39 -2.70 4.20
C GLY A 82 17.23 -2.98 5.70
N LEU A 83 16.11 -2.57 6.30
CA LEU A 83 15.83 -2.79 7.72
C LEU A 83 15.67 -4.28 8.09
N PHE A 84 15.13 -5.10 7.18
CA PHE A 84 14.94 -6.53 7.43
C PHE A 84 16.19 -7.39 7.13
N THR A 85 17.22 -6.81 6.52
CA THR A 85 18.48 -7.54 6.23
C THR A 85 19.41 -7.57 7.45
N GLU A 86 19.22 -6.68 8.42
CA GLU A 86 20.01 -6.60 9.66
C GLU A 86 19.55 -7.55 10.77
N VAL A 87 18.47 -8.32 10.55
CA VAL A 87 18.06 -9.36 11.50
C VAL A 87 18.84 -10.63 11.21
N GLU A 88 20.04 -10.74 11.79
CA GLU A 88 20.76 -12.00 11.87
C GLU A 88 19.81 -13.03 12.53
N PRO A 89 19.53 -14.18 11.89
CA PRO A 89 18.69 -15.20 12.51
C PRO A 89 19.34 -15.59 13.85
N PRO A 90 18.57 -15.72 14.95
CA PRO A 90 19.14 -16.12 16.22
C PRO A 90 19.91 -17.42 16.01
N ALA A 91 21.16 -17.46 16.45
CA ALA A 91 21.99 -18.64 16.38
C ALA A 91 21.18 -19.82 16.88
N VAL A 92 20.84 -20.74 15.96
CA VAL A 92 20.12 -21.97 16.32
C VAL A 92 21.05 -22.68 17.27
N ALA A 93 20.71 -22.66 18.56
CA ALA A 93 21.40 -23.44 19.56
C ALA A 93 21.21 -24.91 19.14
N THR A 94 22.24 -25.49 18.54
CA THR A 94 22.30 -26.92 18.28
C THR A 94 22.30 -27.60 19.64
N GLU A 95 21.13 -28.06 20.09
CA GLU A 95 21.06 -28.95 21.24
C GLU A 95 21.99 -30.13 20.99
N PRO A 96 22.86 -30.50 21.94
CA PRO A 96 23.69 -31.68 21.80
C PRO A 96 22.78 -32.91 21.67
N PRO A 97 23.14 -33.89 20.82
CA PRO A 97 22.33 -35.08 20.62
C PRO A 97 22.08 -35.79 21.95
N PRO A 98 20.88 -36.36 22.17
CA PRO A 98 20.53 -37.00 23.43
C PRO A 98 21.51 -38.14 23.73
N ALA A 99 22.00 -38.19 24.97
CA ALA A 99 22.90 -39.23 25.42
C ALA A 99 22.24 -40.61 25.27
N THR A 100 22.82 -41.45 24.41
CA THR A 100 22.41 -42.85 24.24
C THR A 100 22.69 -43.59 25.54
N LEU A 101 21.67 -43.81 26.37
CA LEU A 101 21.76 -44.74 27.51
C LEU A 101 21.89 -46.16 26.95
N SER A 102 23.14 -46.63 26.85
CA SER A 102 23.47 -48.02 26.53
C SER A 102 22.99 -48.90 27.69
N ARG A 103 21.83 -49.52 27.54
CA ARG A 103 21.31 -50.53 28.46
C ARG A 103 22.13 -51.81 28.24
N ALA A 104 23.25 -51.93 28.96
CA ALA A 104 23.96 -53.20 29.05
C ALA A 104 23.07 -54.20 29.80
N ALA A 105 22.79 -55.30 29.13
CA ALA A 105 22.08 -56.44 29.69
C ALA A 105 22.90 -57.08 30.83
N MET A 106 22.24 -57.35 31.96
CA MET A 106 22.46 -58.52 32.82
C MET A 106 21.12 -58.89 33.45
#